data_AF-A0A1I6D9F7-F1
#
_entry.id   AF-A0A1I6D9F7-F1
#
_cell.length_a   1.000
_cell.length_b   1.000
_cell.length_c   1.000
_cell.angle_alpha   90.00
_cell.angle_beta   90.00
_cell.angle_gamma   90.00
#
_symmetry.space_group_name_H-M   'P 1'
#
loop_
_entity.id
_entity.type
_entity.pdbx_description
1 polymer ?
#
loop_
_entity_poly.entity_id
_entity_poly.type
_entity_poly.pdbx_seq_one_letter_code
_entity_poly.pdbx_strand_id
1 'polypeptide(L)'
;MGGVRKYKEDYIPVSGKPNRSQKSSAKEAILKLLALKKHTETDIAEHFGLPGQLVNELIKDMEKTGRVSREKGTSYIILNNDVFWY
;
A
#
# COMPACT_ATOMS: atom_id res chain seq x y z
N MET A 1 -6.37 -21.38 -26.48
CA MET A 1 -6.00 -21.04 -25.09
C MET A 1 -5.31 -19.68 -25.09
N GLY A 2 -6.08 -18.59 -25.11
CA GLY A 2 -5.55 -17.22 -25.09
C GLY A 2 -5.47 -16.71 -23.66
N GLY A 3 -4.40 -17.05 -22.95
CA GLY A 3 -4.15 -16.50 -21.63
C GLY A 3 -3.86 -15.00 -21.77
N VAL A 4 -4.82 -14.18 -21.39
CA VAL A 4 -4.67 -12.72 -21.32
C VAL A 4 -3.48 -12.42 -20.41
N ARG A 5 -2.34 -12.06 -21.02
CA ARG A 5 -1.19 -11.49 -20.33
C ARG A 5 -1.63 -10.11 -19.85
N LYS A 6 -2.32 -10.06 -18.71
CA LYS A 6 -2.49 -8.82 -17.94
C LYS A 6 -1.09 -8.41 -17.53
N TYR A 7 -0.48 -7.54 -18.33
CA TYR A 7 0.66 -6.76 -17.93
C TYR A 7 0.28 -6.11 -16.61
N LYS A 8 0.97 -6.58 -15.59
CA LYS A 8 0.62 -6.43 -14.19
C LYS A 8 1.32 -5.12 -13.79
N GLU A 9 0.79 -4.01 -14.30
CA GLU A 9 1.34 -2.66 -14.06
C GLU A 9 1.35 -2.32 -12.56
N ASP A 10 0.49 -2.99 -11.78
CA ASP A 10 0.43 -2.96 -10.31
C ASP A 10 1.26 -4.05 -9.59
N TYR A 11 2.06 -4.85 -10.31
CA TYR A 11 2.82 -5.95 -9.71
C TYR A 11 4.15 -5.48 -9.14
N ILE A 12 4.19 -5.41 -7.83
CA ILE A 12 5.44 -5.24 -7.07
C ILE A 12 6.11 -6.62 -6.99
N PRO A 13 7.34 -6.78 -7.49
CA PRO A 13 8.02 -8.06 -7.50
C PRO A 13 8.27 -8.55 -6.06
N VAL A 14 7.81 -9.77 -5.76
CA VAL A 14 7.94 -10.44 -4.46
C VAL A 14 9.41 -10.62 -4.02
N SER A 15 10.37 -10.59 -4.95
CA SER A 15 11.80 -10.83 -4.69
C SER A 15 12.75 -9.76 -5.24
N GLY A 16 12.28 -8.53 -5.48
CA GLY A 16 13.10 -7.44 -6.01
C GLY A 16 12.88 -6.13 -5.26
N LYS A 17 13.88 -5.23 -5.25
CA LYS A 17 13.66 -3.85 -4.78
C LYS A 17 12.68 -3.15 -5.72
N PRO A 18 11.47 -2.75 -5.27
CA PRO A 18 10.57 -2.03 -6.15
C PRO A 18 11.18 -0.70 -6.57
N ASN A 19 11.00 -0.37 -7.84
CA ASN A 19 11.29 0.95 -8.41
C ASN A 19 10.51 2.02 -7.63
N ARG A 20 11.03 3.24 -7.57
CA ARG A 20 10.35 4.44 -7.06
C ARG A 20 8.90 4.58 -7.58
N SER A 21 8.66 4.28 -8.86
CA SER A 21 7.31 4.30 -9.45
C SER A 21 6.39 3.23 -8.82
N GLN A 22 6.86 1.98 -8.72
CA GLN A 22 6.12 0.89 -8.07
C GLN A 22 5.85 1.18 -6.59
N LYS A 23 6.81 1.78 -5.87
CA LYS A 23 6.60 2.22 -4.49
C LYS A 23 5.54 3.32 -4.39
N SER A 24 5.46 4.22 -5.37
CA SER A 24 4.43 5.27 -5.39
C SER A 24 3.04 4.66 -5.60
N SER A 25 2.89 3.81 -6.61
CA SER A 25 1.63 3.09 -6.89
C SER A 25 1.20 2.22 -5.71
N ALA A 26 2.15 1.54 -5.05
CA ALA A 26 1.89 0.77 -3.84
C ALA A 26 1.32 1.64 -2.71
N LYS A 27 1.93 2.80 -2.45
CA LYS A 27 1.46 3.74 -1.41
C LYS A 27 0.06 4.25 -1.73
N GLU A 28 -0.20 4.63 -2.98
CA GLU A 28 -1.53 5.08 -3.40
C GLU A 28 -2.59 3.97 -3.26
N ALA A 29 -2.25 2.74 -3.61
CA ALA A 29 -3.15 1.60 -3.44
C ALA A 29 -3.44 1.32 -1.96
N ILE A 30 -2.41 1.37 -1.10
CA ILE A 30 -2.57 1.21 0.36
C ILE A 30 -3.43 2.34 0.94
N LEU A 31 -3.24 3.58 0.49
CA LEU A 31 -4.09 4.71 0.89
C LEU A 31 -5.54 4.51 0.43
N LYS A 32 -5.78 4.07 -0.81
CA LYS A 32 -7.16 3.75 -1.26
C LYS A 32 -7.80 2.67 -0.41
N LEU A 33 -7.04 1.63 -0.04
CA LEU A 33 -7.54 0.55 0.81
C LEU A 33 -7.88 1.07 2.23
N LEU A 34 -6.98 1.86 2.82
CA LEU A 34 -7.19 2.45 4.16
C LEU A 34 -8.30 3.51 4.20
N ALA A 35 -8.65 4.12 3.06
CA ALA A 35 -9.74 5.07 2.95
C ALA A 35 -11.11 4.39 3.02
N LEU A 36 -11.21 3.14 2.55
CA LEU A 36 -12.45 2.37 2.57
C LEU A 36 -12.72 1.78 3.97
N LYS A 37 -11.68 1.28 4.63
CA LYS A 37 -11.79 0.65 5.95
C LYS A 37 -10.45 0.64 6.67
N LYS A 38 -10.50 0.53 8.01
CA LYS A 38 -9.33 0.24 8.82
C LYS A 38 -8.79 -1.15 8.47
N HIS A 39 -7.52 -1.24 8.13
CA HIS A 39 -6.83 -2.49 7.83
C HIS A 39 -5.54 -2.62 8.66
N THR A 40 -5.16 -3.85 8.96
CA THR A 40 -3.89 -4.18 9.63
C THR A 40 -2.77 -4.35 8.61
N GLU A 41 -1.51 -4.38 9.07
CA GLU A 41 -0.35 -4.67 8.21
C GLU A 41 -0.53 -6.01 7.46
N THR A 42 -1.05 -7.01 8.16
CA THR A 42 -1.30 -8.35 7.62
C THR A 42 -2.39 -8.35 6.56
N ASP A 43 -3.53 -7.69 6.82
CA ASP A 43 -4.58 -7.53 5.82
C ASP A 43 -4.07 -6.86 4.55
N ILE A 44 -3.26 -5.80 4.69
CA ILE A 44 -2.67 -5.09 3.55
C ILE A 44 -1.70 -6.00 2.79
N ALA A 45 -0.84 -6.72 3.52
CA ALA A 45 0.11 -7.66 2.94
C ALA A 45 -0.59 -8.78 2.16
N GLU A 46 -1.65 -9.37 2.72
CA GLU A 46 -2.44 -10.42 2.07
C GLU A 46 -3.24 -9.86 0.87
N HIS A 47 -3.86 -8.69 1.03
CA HIS A 47 -4.66 -8.07 -0.04
C HIS A 47 -3.83 -7.75 -1.28
N PHE A 48 -2.60 -7.27 -1.09
CA PHE A 48 -1.70 -6.93 -2.18
C PHE A 48 -0.71 -8.05 -2.55
N GLY A 49 -0.68 -9.15 -1.80
CA GLY A 49 0.30 -10.23 -1.97
C GLY A 49 1.74 -9.76 -1.77
N LEU A 50 1.96 -8.82 -0.85
CA LEU A 50 3.26 -8.19 -0.59
C LEU A 50 3.94 -8.78 0.64
N PRO A 51 5.29 -8.77 0.68
CA PRO A 51 6.01 -9.08 1.91
C PRO A 51 5.62 -8.06 2.99
N GLY A 52 5.23 -8.54 4.17
CA GLY A 52 4.87 -7.66 5.30
C GLY A 52 5.97 -6.63 5.60
N GLN A 53 7.24 -7.02 5.50
CA GLN A 53 8.37 -6.11 5.65
C GLN A 53 8.36 -4.92 4.66
N LEU A 54 7.95 -5.15 3.41
CA LEU A 54 7.81 -4.09 2.41
C LEU A 54 6.63 -3.18 2.75
N VAL A 55 5.50 -3.77 3.15
CA VAL A 55 4.31 -3.02 3.60
C VAL A 55 4.67 -2.13 4.79
N ASN A 56 5.43 -2.65 5.76
CA ASN A 56 5.93 -1.90 6.90
C ASN A 56 6.80 -0.71 6.48
N GLU A 57 7.74 -0.92 5.56
CA GLU A 57 8.57 0.18 5.02
C GLU A 57 7.73 1.25 4.34
N LEU A 58 6.73 0.86 3.53
CA LEU A 58 5.83 1.80 2.85
C LEU A 58 4.98 2.58 3.86
N ILE A 59 4.41 1.89 4.86
CA ILE A 59 3.61 2.50 5.91
C ILE A 59 4.46 3.45 6.76
N LYS A 60 5.68 3.09 7.15
CA LYS A 60 6.60 3.98 7.88
C LYS A 60 6.91 5.24 7.09
N ASP A 61 7.08 5.14 5.78
CA ASP A 61 7.30 6.30 4.91
C ASP A 61 6.04 7.20 4.85
N MET A 62 4.85 6.58 4.81
CA MET A 62 3.57 7.31 4.87
C MET A 62 3.29 7.92 6.25
N GLU A 63 3.74 7.28 7.33
CA GLU A 63 3.66 7.79 8.71
C GLU A 63 4.58 8.99 8.89
N LYS A 64 5.82 8.92 8.38
CA LYS A 64 6.77 10.04 8.37
C LYS A 64 6.26 11.26 7.61
N THR A 65 5.49 11.03 6.55
CA THR A 65 4.88 12.11 5.76
C THR A 65 3.53 12.59 6.33
N GLY A 66 3.07 12.03 7.45
CA GLY A 66 1.82 12.41 8.10
C GLY A 66 0.56 12.01 7.34
N ARG A 67 0.65 11.04 6.40
CA ARG A 67 -0.49 10.56 5.61
C ARG A 67 -1.31 9.50 6.34
N VAL A 68 -0.65 8.65 7.14
CA VAL A 68 -1.29 7.59 7.93
C VAL A 68 -0.84 7.64 9.38
N SER A 69 -1.71 7.23 10.31
CA SER A 69 -1.35 6.93 11.69
C SER A 69 -1.62 5.48 12.01
N ARG A 70 -0.82 4.96 12.92
CA ARG A 70 -1.19 3.75 13.65
C ARG A 70 -2.18 4.14 14.75
N GLU A 71 -3.42 3.64 14.64
CA GLU A 71 -4.41 3.77 15.71
C GLU A 71 -4.01 2.83 16.88
N LYS A 72 -4.56 3.05 18.10
CA LYS A 72 -4.27 2.18 19.26
C LYS A 72 -4.62 0.71 18.94
N GLY A 73 -3.59 -0.08 18.62
CA GLY A 73 -3.70 -1.48 18.15
C GLY A 73 -2.72 -1.80 17.02
N THR A 74 -3.11 -2.72 16.12
CA THR A 74 -2.39 -3.14 14.91
C THR A 74 -2.97 -2.56 13.61
N SER A 75 -3.95 -1.67 13.72
CA SER A 75 -4.70 -1.10 12.60
C SER A 75 -4.19 0.28 12.21
N TYR A 76 -4.22 0.58 10.92
CA TYR A 76 -3.85 1.88 10.37
C TYR A 76 -5.08 2.68 9.96
N ILE A 77 -4.98 4.00 10.13
CA ILE A 77 -5.98 4.97 9.71
C ILE A 77 -5.30 6.06 8.88
N ILE A 78 -6.03 6.65 7.94
CA ILE A 78 -5.56 7.82 7.21
C ILE A 78 -5.76 9.05 8.08
N LEU A 79 -4.71 9.86 8.24
CA LEU A 79 -4.76 11.09 9.03
C LEU A 79 -5.18 12.30 8.22
N ASN A 80 -4.96 12.28 6.90
CA ASN A 80 -5.20 13.43 6.06
C ASN A 80 -6.17 13.12 4.93
N ASN A 81 -7.28 13.86 4.95
CA ASN A 81 -8.24 14.00 3.88
C ASN A 81 -7.71 14.98 2.81
N ASP A 82 -6.42 14.90 2.47
CA ASP A 82 -5.87 15.56 1.28
C ASP A 82 -6.29 14.71 0.08
N VAL A 83 -7.58 14.88 -0.21
CA VAL A 83 -8.29 14.37 -1.37
C VAL A 83 -7.44 14.68 -2.58
N PHE A 84 -7.07 13.60 -3.28
CA PHE A 84 -6.63 13.60 -4.66
C PHE A 84 -7.45 14.60 -5.48
N TRP A 85 -6.91 15.79 -5.74
CA TRP A 85 -7.39 16.67 -6.80
C TRP A 85 -6.44 16.55 -7.98
N TYR A 86 -7.03 16.06 -9.06
CA TYR A 86 -6.48 15.84 -10.40
C TYR A 86 -6.02 17.15 -11.04
#